data_AF-A0A2A4GW91-F1
#
_entry.id   AF-A0A2A4GW91-F1
#
_cell.length_a   1.000
_cell.length_b   1.000
_cell.length_c   1.000
_cell.angle_alpha   90.00
_cell.angle_beta   90.00
_cell.angle_gamma   90.00
#
_symmetry.space_group_name_H-M   'P 1'
#
loop_
_entity.id
_entity.type
_entity.pdbx_description
1 polymer ?
#
loop_
_entity_poly.entity_id
_entity_poly.type
_entity_poly.pdbx_seq_one_letter_code
_entity_poly.pdbx_strand_id
1 'polypeptide(L)' 'MSKTIEEMIIEIRDRLNLVNPGLIDPENYSENDREDIEDIYAFVTSKRDFTPREMTGITEALGDIRK' A
#
# COMPACT_ATOMS: atom_id res chain seq x y z
N MET A 1 -12.34 12.71 -9.20
CA MET A 1 -12.52 12.22 -7.83
C MET A 1 -11.16 11.69 -7.39
N SER A 2 -10.60 12.23 -6.31
CA SER A 2 -9.38 11.67 -5.70
C SER A 2 -9.75 10.38 -4.97
N LYS A 3 -8.88 9.36 -5.01
CA LYS A 3 -9.10 8.12 -4.27
C LYS A 3 -9.01 8.35 -2.77
N THR A 4 -9.73 7.55 -2.00
CA THR A 4 -9.61 7.43 -0.55
C THR A 4 -8.42 6.56 -0.17
N ILE A 5 -7.95 6.67 1.07
CA ILE A 5 -6.89 5.80 1.60
C ILE A 5 -7.29 4.32 1.50
N GLU A 6 -8.53 4.00 1.84
CA GLU A 6 -9.06 2.64 1.75
C GLU A 6 -8.93 2.08 0.32
N GLU A 7 -9.36 2.82 -0.69
CA GLU A 7 -9.25 2.40 -2.09
C GLU A 7 -7.78 2.20 -2.51
N MET A 8 -6.87 3.08 -2.10
CA MET A 8 -5.45 2.97 -2.44
C MET A 8 -4.82 1.73 -1.80
N ILE A 9 -5.10 1.47 -0.52
CA ILE A 9 -4.57 0.31 0.21
C ILE A 9 -5.11 -1.00 -0.38
N ILE A 10 -6.40 -1.07 -0.72
CA ILE A 10 -7.00 -2.24 -1.37
C ILE A 10 -6.32 -2.53 -2.71
N GLU A 11 -6.11 -1.52 -3.55
CA GLU A 11 -5.46 -1.71 -4.84
C GLU A 11 -3.98 -2.09 -4.74
N ILE A 12 -3.25 -1.52 -3.76
CA ILE A 12 -1.88 -1.95 -3.46
C ILE A 12 -1.87 -3.43 -3.10
N ARG A 13 -2.77 -3.85 -2.20
CA ARG A 13 -2.86 -5.25 -1.75
C ARG A 13 -3.11 -6.19 -2.92
N ASP A 14 -4.04 -5.83 -3.80
CA ASP A 14 -4.38 -6.61 -4.99
C ASP A 14 -3.19 -6.70 -5.96
N ARG A 15 -2.48 -5.59 -6.20
CA ARG A 15 -1.30 -5.57 -7.07
C ARG A 15 -0.13 -6.38 -6.52
N LEU A 16 0.04 -6.40 -5.21
CA LEU A 16 1.08 -7.20 -4.55
C LEU A 16 0.64 -8.66 -4.31
N ASN A 17 -0.58 -9.04 -4.72
CA ASN A 17 -1.18 -10.35 -4.47
C ASN A 17 -1.14 -10.75 -2.98
N LEU A 18 -1.33 -9.78 -2.09
CA LEU A 18 -1.29 -9.97 -0.65
C LEU A 18 -2.64 -10.55 -0.17
N VAL A 19 -2.71 -11.86 -0.07
CA VAL A 19 -3.92 -12.59 0.36
C VAL A 19 -4.20 -12.49 1.86
N ASN A 20 -3.23 -12.05 2.67
CA ASN A 20 -3.41 -11.89 4.11
C ASN A 20 -3.85 -10.45 4.43
N PRO A 21 -5.12 -10.21 4.79
CA PRO A 21 -5.63 -8.86 5.04
C PRO A 21 -4.96 -8.19 6.25
N GLY A 22 -4.48 -8.95 7.22
CA GLY A 22 -3.83 -8.40 8.42
C GLY A 22 -2.43 -7.83 8.19
N LEU A 23 -1.83 -8.03 7.01
CA LEU A 23 -0.54 -7.43 6.69
C LEU A 23 -0.67 -5.91 6.47
N ILE A 24 -1.72 -5.51 5.75
CA ILE A 24 -1.96 -4.12 5.33
C ILE A 24 -3.49 -3.92 5.35
N ASP A 25 -3.99 -3.46 6.50
CA ASP A 25 -5.41 -3.19 6.72
C ASP A 25 -5.66 -1.68 6.61
N PRO A 26 -6.58 -1.22 5.73
CA PRO A 26 -6.87 0.20 5.55
C PRO A 26 -7.29 0.91 6.86
N GLU A 27 -7.88 0.20 7.83
CA GLU A 27 -8.27 0.79 9.12
C GLU A 27 -7.08 1.22 9.99
N ASN A 28 -5.86 0.76 9.68
CA ASN A 28 -4.65 1.17 10.39
C ASN A 28 -4.05 2.48 9.87
N TYR A 29 -4.65 3.09 8.85
CA TYR A 29 -4.14 4.30 8.21
C TYR A 29 -5.10 5.48 8.42
N SER A 30 -4.54 6.66 8.59
CA SER A 30 -5.28 7.91 8.82
C SER A 30 -4.99 8.93 7.71
N GLU A 31 -5.79 9.99 7.64
CA GLU A 31 -5.56 11.08 6.67
C GLU A 31 -4.19 11.77 6.82
N ASN A 32 -3.51 11.65 7.98
CA ASN A 32 -2.15 12.16 8.15
C ASN A 32 -1.12 11.37 7.34
N ASP A 33 -1.42 10.11 7.05
CA ASP A 33 -0.55 9.16 6.34
C ASP A 33 -0.78 9.21 4.82
N ARG A 34 -1.73 10.05 4.39
CA ARG A 34 -2.22 10.10 3.02
C ARG A 34 -1.11 10.35 2.00
N GLU A 35 -0.21 11.28 2.29
CA GLU A 35 0.88 11.65 1.37
C GLU A 35 1.81 10.46 1.13
N ASP A 36 2.22 9.77 2.20
CA ASP A 36 3.08 8.58 2.11
C ASP A 36 2.38 7.42 1.38
N ILE A 37 1.07 7.24 1.61
CA ILE A 37 0.28 6.21 0.93
C ILE A 37 0.12 6.55 -0.55
N GLU A 38 -0.10 7.82 -0.91
CA GLU A 38 -0.20 8.26 -2.30
C GLU A 38 1.13 8.02 -3.05
N ASP A 39 2.27 8.25 -2.41
CA ASP A 39 3.60 7.98 -2.98
C ASP A 39 3.83 6.47 -3.23
N ILE A 40 3.50 5.62 -2.25
CA ILE A 40 3.60 4.17 -2.41
C ILE A 40 2.62 3.69 -3.47
N TYR A 41 1.39 4.18 -3.47
CA TYR A 41 0.38 3.86 -4.47
C TYR A 41 0.84 4.25 -5.88
N ALA A 42 1.43 5.43 -6.05
CA ALA A 42 1.97 5.87 -7.34
C ALA A 42 3.10 4.92 -7.81
N PHE A 43 4.00 4.51 -6.91
CA PHE A 43 5.04 3.54 -7.24
C PHE A 43 4.46 2.18 -7.64
N VAL A 44 3.53 1.65 -6.84
CA VAL A 44 2.91 0.34 -7.06
C VAL A 44 2.09 0.32 -8.35
N THR A 45 1.45 1.43 -8.70
CA THR A 45 0.67 1.56 -9.93
C THR A 45 1.50 1.76 -11.19
N SER A 46 2.71 2.32 -11.05
CA SER A 46 3.63 2.60 -12.16
C SER A 46 4.23 1.34 -12.82
N LYS A 47 4.28 0.22 -12.10
CA LYS A 47 4.87 -1.05 -12.57
C LYS A 47 3.81 -2.13 -12.72
N ARG A 48 4.08 -3.14 -13.56
CA ARG A 48 3.15 -4.26 -13.78
C ARG A 48 3.38 -5.42 -12.81
N ASP A 49 4.64 -5.70 -12.49
CA ASP A 49 5.07 -6.85 -11.71
C ASP A 49 6.16 -6.42 -10.72
N PHE A 50 6.26 -7.13 -9.59
CA PHE A 50 7.23 -6.86 -8.54
C PHE A 50 8.05 -8.10 -8.23
N THR A 51 9.35 -7.91 -8.04
CA THR A 51 10.20 -8.97 -7.49
C THR A 51 9.86 -9.22 -6.01
N PRO A 52 10.18 -10.41 -5.46
CA PRO A 52 9.97 -10.68 -4.04
C PRO A 52 10.58 -9.63 -3.11
N ARG A 53 11.77 -9.13 -3.45
CA ARG A 53 12.47 -8.10 -2.68
C ARG A 53 11.73 -6.76 -2.70
N GLU A 54 11.18 -6.36 -3.83
CA GLU A 54 10.37 -5.14 -3.92
C GLU A 54 9.07 -5.30 -3.14
N MET A 55 8.39 -6.45 -3.24
CA MET A 55 7.19 -6.72 -2.45
C MET A 55 7.45 -6.62 -0.94
N THR A 56 8.57 -7.19 -0.47
CA THR A 56 9.00 -7.04 0.93
C THR A 56 9.22 -5.58 1.29
N GLY A 57 9.99 -4.83 0.50
CA GLY A 57 10.26 -3.42 0.80
C GLY A 57 9.01 -2.53 0.83
N ILE A 58 8.06 -2.77 -0.08
CA ILE A 58 6.77 -2.05 -0.09
C ILE A 58 5.94 -2.40 1.16
N THR A 59 5.89 -3.69 1.52
CA THR A 59 5.16 -4.16 2.69
C THR A 59 5.77 -3.61 4.00
N GLU A 60 7.10 -3.51 4.07
CA GLU A 60 7.81 -2.91 5.20
C GLU A 60 7.52 -1.40 5.30
N ALA A 61 7.60 -0.66 4.19
CA ALA A 61 7.29 0.77 4.17
C ALA A 61 5.84 1.04 4.65
N LEU A 62 4.87 0.27 4.15
CA LEU A 62 3.47 0.36 4.61
C LEU A 62 3.31 -0.06 6.08
N GLY A 63 4.14 -0.99 6.55
CA GLY A 63 4.18 -1.44 7.94
C GLY A 63 4.81 -0.43 8.91
N ASP A 64 5.64 0.48 8.41
CA ASP A 64 6.26 1.56 9.20
C ASP A 64 5.34 2.79 9.32
N ILE A 65 4.51 3.05 8.30
CA ILE A 65 3.52 4.15 8.34
C ILE A 65 2.46 3.93 9.43
N ARG A 66 2.03 2.68 9.65
CA ARG A 66 1.02 2.35 10.68
C ARG A 66 1.52 2.40 12.13
N LYS A 67 2.80 2.70 12.37
CA LYS A 67 3.40 2.75 13.73
C LYS A 67 3.24 4.13 14.34
#